data_AF-A0A7S4LNS2-F1
#
_entry.id   AF-A0A7S4LNS2-F1
#
_cell.length_a   1.000
_cell.length_b   1.000
_cell.length_c   1.000
_cell.angle_alpha   90.00
_cell.angle_beta   90.00
_cell.angle_gamma   90.00
#
_symmetry.space_group_name_H-M   'P 1'
#
loop_
_entity.id
_entity.type
_entity.pdbx_description
1 polymer ?
#
loop_
_entity_poly.entity_id
_entity_poly.type
_entity_poly.pdbx_seq_one_letter_code
_entity_poly.pdbx_strand_id
1 'polypeptide(L)'
;MASPGSNPYAKANLDWALYGFMVPHCLIRLYTEKFIDAVEGVRKMQEQNGTVPVAAAEAFLEWYMEYYYDFVHHHHDIEELNFFPWINAALKEKGLSAIPQKVGVQHEGLMKSLNGFKERLGELVEASKAGASGRGKRSEILATLSRDVREFSKELVEHLDEEEANVVPLIRQGLTEGEMMKKEEEIVQALGLGGAKKALPWIMEGLTHFDPTPTKEYARKFYNNVPGPLRLAMWASWNSSHATQNKGVVEALGSSETPVKGGACC
;
A
#
# COMPACT_ATOMS: atom_id res chain seq x y z
N MET A 1 8.43 -17.45 -9.27
CA MET A 1 7.57 -16.45 -8.62
C MET A 1 6.99 -17.09 -7.38
N ALA A 2 7.00 -16.39 -6.24
CA ALA A 2 6.35 -16.85 -5.03
C ALA A 2 4.84 -17.01 -5.26
N SER A 3 4.16 -17.94 -4.59
CA SER A 3 2.69 -17.99 -4.69
C SER A 3 2.09 -16.72 -4.08
N PRO A 4 0.99 -16.18 -4.62
CA PRO A 4 0.18 -15.17 -3.93
C PRO A 4 -0.06 -15.64 -2.47
N GLY A 5 0.19 -14.76 -1.49
CA GLY A 5 0.11 -15.10 -0.07
C GLY A 5 1.35 -15.78 0.57
N SER A 6 2.42 -16.07 -0.17
CA SER A 6 3.68 -16.47 0.47
C SER A 6 4.48 -15.25 0.91
N ASN A 7 4.96 -15.25 2.15
CA ASN A 7 5.81 -14.16 2.66
C ASN A 7 7.11 -14.11 1.83
N PRO A 8 7.34 -13.05 1.01
CA PRO A 8 8.50 -12.97 0.12
C PRO A 8 9.81 -12.86 0.92
N TYR A 9 9.72 -12.45 2.19
CA TYR A 9 10.85 -12.29 3.10
C TYR A 9 11.11 -13.52 3.97
N ALA A 10 10.32 -14.59 3.87
CA ALA A 10 10.49 -15.81 4.68
C ALA A 10 11.87 -16.46 4.56
N LYS A 11 12.56 -16.24 3.43
CA LYS A 11 13.92 -16.74 3.16
C LYS A 11 14.92 -15.61 2.94
N ALA A 12 14.50 -14.36 3.06
CA ALA A 12 15.36 -13.22 2.83
C ALA A 12 16.30 -13.01 4.02
N ASN A 13 17.55 -12.68 3.75
CA ASN A 13 18.43 -12.09 4.76
C ASN A 13 18.04 -10.61 4.89
N LEU A 14 17.13 -10.31 5.83
CA LEU A 14 16.64 -8.97 6.11
C LEU A 14 17.73 -8.16 6.83
N ASP A 15 18.64 -7.61 6.05
CA ASP A 15 19.65 -6.64 6.50
C ASP A 15 19.14 -5.19 6.38
N TRP A 16 19.96 -4.25 6.83
CA TRP A 16 19.61 -2.82 6.85
C TRP A 16 19.27 -2.25 5.47
N ALA A 17 19.86 -2.77 4.39
CA ALA A 17 19.62 -2.27 3.03
C ALA A 17 18.26 -2.70 2.51
N LEU A 18 17.87 -3.97 2.73
CA LEU A 18 16.56 -4.47 2.33
C LEU A 18 15.44 -3.92 3.22
N TYR A 19 15.74 -3.68 4.49
CA TYR A 19 14.77 -3.20 5.46
C TYR A 19 14.10 -1.89 5.05
N GLY A 20 14.84 -0.92 4.49
CA GLY A 20 14.29 0.35 4.02
C GLY A 20 13.22 0.22 2.93
N PHE A 21 13.40 -0.74 2.00
CA PHE A 21 12.40 -1.07 0.96
C PHE A 21 11.24 -1.89 1.51
N MET A 22 11.53 -2.80 2.44
CA MET A 22 10.54 -3.68 3.04
C MET A 22 9.41 -2.88 3.72
N VAL A 23 9.72 -1.73 4.32
CA VAL A 23 8.73 -0.88 5.03
C VAL A 23 7.52 -0.52 4.15
N PRO A 24 7.69 0.19 3.00
CA PRO A 24 6.58 0.46 2.10
C PRO A 24 6.11 -0.79 1.33
N HIS A 25 7.02 -1.67 0.91
CA HIS A 25 6.66 -2.79 0.01
C HIS A 25 5.78 -3.84 0.68
N CYS A 26 6.07 -4.20 1.93
CA CYS A 26 5.22 -5.09 2.73
C CYS A 26 3.78 -4.60 2.76
N LEU A 27 3.63 -3.30 2.99
CA LEU A 27 2.35 -2.67 3.09
C LEU A 27 1.60 -2.72 1.73
N ILE A 28 2.27 -2.33 0.65
CA ILE A 28 1.70 -2.34 -0.70
C ILE A 28 1.26 -3.76 -1.08
N ARG A 29 2.09 -4.77 -0.87
CA ARG A 29 1.76 -6.18 -1.15
C ARG A 29 0.51 -6.61 -0.38
N LEU A 30 0.48 -6.39 0.93
CA LEU A 30 -0.64 -6.80 1.79
C LEU A 30 -1.96 -6.15 1.35
N TYR A 31 -1.93 -4.85 1.07
CA TYR A 31 -3.16 -4.11 0.80
C TYR A 31 -3.62 -4.20 -0.66
N THR A 32 -2.74 -4.59 -1.57
CA THR A 32 -3.14 -4.98 -2.93
C THR A 32 -3.95 -6.27 -2.92
N GLU A 33 -3.58 -7.26 -2.11
CA GLU A 33 -4.39 -8.46 -1.91
C GLU A 33 -5.75 -8.12 -1.29
N LYS A 34 -5.77 -7.26 -0.27
CA LYS A 34 -7.04 -6.78 0.32
C LYS A 34 -7.90 -5.98 -0.67
N PHE A 35 -7.29 -5.26 -1.61
CA PHE A 35 -8.03 -4.58 -2.68
C PHE A 35 -8.73 -5.57 -3.59
N ILE A 36 -8.04 -6.65 -4.00
CA ILE A 36 -8.67 -7.74 -4.77
C ILE A 36 -9.85 -8.33 -3.99
N ASP A 37 -9.65 -8.65 -2.71
CA ASP A 37 -10.70 -9.21 -1.86
C ASP A 37 -11.91 -8.28 -1.77
N ALA A 38 -11.70 -6.98 -1.58
CA ALA A 38 -12.78 -5.99 -1.55
C ALA A 38 -13.55 -5.92 -2.87
N VAL A 39 -12.88 -5.98 -4.03
CA VAL A 39 -13.56 -6.02 -5.33
C VAL A 39 -14.44 -7.26 -5.45
N GLU A 40 -13.92 -8.44 -5.10
CA GLU A 40 -14.69 -9.69 -5.15
C GLU A 40 -15.84 -9.71 -4.15
N GLY A 41 -15.60 -9.20 -2.94
CA GLY A 41 -16.61 -9.10 -1.89
C GLY A 41 -17.78 -8.21 -2.30
N VAL A 42 -17.51 -7.05 -2.92
CA VAL A 42 -18.54 -6.16 -3.49
C VAL A 42 -19.25 -6.81 -4.68
N ARG A 43 -18.54 -7.55 -5.55
CA ARG A 43 -19.17 -8.31 -6.63
C ARG A 43 -20.16 -9.33 -6.09
N LYS A 44 -19.78 -10.07 -5.04
CA LYS A 44 -20.64 -11.03 -4.37
C LYS A 44 -21.85 -10.37 -3.69
N MET A 45 -21.71 -9.17 -3.10
CA MET A 45 -22.87 -8.40 -2.62
C MET A 45 -23.89 -8.15 -3.74
N GLN A 46 -23.41 -7.76 -4.93
CA GLN A 46 -24.28 -7.55 -6.08
C GLN A 46 -24.96 -8.83 -6.53
N GLU A 47 -24.22 -9.94 -6.60
CA GLU A 47 -24.77 -11.25 -7.01
C GLU A 47 -25.87 -11.71 -6.04
N GLN A 48 -25.68 -11.51 -4.73
CA GLN A 48 -26.62 -11.92 -3.69
C GLN A 48 -27.85 -11.02 -3.60
N ASN A 49 -27.68 -9.70 -3.68
CA ASN A 49 -28.73 -8.72 -3.40
C ASN A 49 -29.34 -8.10 -4.67
N GLY A 50 -28.79 -8.41 -5.85
CA GLY A 50 -29.12 -7.74 -7.12
C GLY A 50 -28.62 -6.29 -7.21
N THR A 51 -27.92 -5.79 -6.19
CA THR A 51 -27.41 -4.42 -6.10
C THR A 51 -26.18 -4.34 -5.20
N VAL A 52 -25.36 -3.31 -5.40
CA VAL A 52 -24.36 -2.88 -4.42
C VAL A 52 -25.00 -1.80 -3.53
N PRO A 53 -24.96 -1.92 -2.20
CA PRO A 53 -25.39 -0.83 -1.32
C PRO A 53 -24.58 0.45 -1.59
N VAL A 54 -25.25 1.59 -1.73
CA VAL A 54 -24.57 2.88 -1.99
C VAL A 54 -23.49 3.16 -0.95
N ALA A 55 -23.77 2.90 0.33
CA ALA A 55 -22.81 3.07 1.41
C ALA A 55 -21.56 2.19 1.27
N ALA A 56 -21.68 0.97 0.71
CA ALA A 56 -20.53 0.12 0.44
C ALA A 56 -19.68 0.67 -0.71
N ALA A 57 -20.32 1.14 -1.79
CA ALA A 57 -19.60 1.76 -2.91
C ALA A 57 -18.89 3.06 -2.50
N GLU A 58 -19.54 3.90 -1.70
CA GLU A 58 -18.94 5.13 -1.15
C GLU A 58 -17.79 4.83 -0.20
N ALA A 59 -17.96 3.89 0.73
CA ALA A 59 -16.87 3.48 1.64
C ALA A 59 -15.68 2.89 0.87
N PHE A 60 -15.92 2.17 -0.22
CA PHE A 60 -14.85 1.63 -1.05
C PHE A 60 -14.05 2.74 -1.75
N LEU A 61 -14.74 3.69 -2.38
CA LEU A 61 -14.09 4.84 -3.01
C LEU A 61 -13.32 5.69 -1.98
N GLU A 62 -13.93 5.96 -0.82
CA GLU A 62 -13.31 6.73 0.26
C GLU A 62 -12.03 6.05 0.75
N TRP A 63 -12.10 4.75 1.06
CA TRP A 63 -10.92 3.97 1.46
C TRP A 63 -9.83 3.98 0.38
N TYR A 64 -10.23 3.76 -0.87
CA TYR A 64 -9.29 3.71 -1.99
C TYR A 64 -8.54 5.04 -2.13
N MET A 65 -9.25 6.16 -2.09
CA MET A 65 -8.66 7.49 -2.20
C MET A 65 -7.79 7.84 -1.00
N GLU A 66 -8.34 7.71 0.21
CA GLU A 66 -7.72 8.24 1.44
C GLU A 66 -6.50 7.44 1.91
N TYR A 67 -6.44 6.15 1.56
CA TYR A 67 -5.39 5.24 2.00
C TYR A 67 -4.62 4.69 0.80
N TYR A 68 -5.24 3.84 -0.02
CA TYR A 68 -4.51 3.05 -1.04
C TYR A 68 -3.86 3.91 -2.14
N TYR A 69 -4.66 4.71 -2.83
CA TYR A 69 -4.24 5.58 -3.91
C TYR A 69 -3.16 6.56 -3.45
N ASP A 70 -3.45 7.35 -2.40
CA ASP A 70 -2.53 8.36 -1.90
C ASP A 70 -1.18 7.76 -1.46
N PHE A 71 -1.20 6.60 -0.79
CA PHE A 71 0.02 5.97 -0.31
C PHE A 71 0.90 5.43 -1.44
N VAL A 72 0.32 4.70 -2.40
CA VAL A 72 1.11 4.12 -3.51
C VAL A 72 1.67 5.23 -4.40
N HIS A 73 0.89 6.29 -4.66
CA HIS A 73 1.40 7.50 -5.34
C HIS A 73 2.56 8.13 -4.58
N HIS A 74 2.36 8.40 -3.29
CA HIS A 74 3.36 9.08 -2.47
C HIS A 74 4.67 8.28 -2.37
N HIS A 75 4.58 6.96 -2.24
CA HIS A 75 5.75 6.08 -2.22
C HIS A 75 6.59 6.22 -3.49
N HIS A 76 5.98 6.07 -4.67
CA HIS A 76 6.72 6.17 -5.93
C HIS A 76 7.16 7.61 -6.25
N ASP A 77 6.40 8.63 -5.84
CA ASP A 77 6.85 10.03 -5.93
C ASP A 77 8.13 10.26 -5.09
N ILE A 78 8.21 9.68 -3.89
CA ILE A 78 9.43 9.75 -3.07
C ILE A 78 10.60 9.05 -3.79
N GLU A 79 10.36 7.90 -4.40
CA GLU A 79 11.39 7.16 -5.11
C GLU A 79 11.99 7.98 -6.25
N GLU A 80 11.14 8.50 -7.14
CA GLU A 80 11.55 9.24 -8.32
C GLU A 80 12.14 10.61 -8.02
N LEU A 81 11.54 11.35 -7.07
CA LEU A 81 11.90 12.75 -6.83
C LEU A 81 13.01 12.91 -5.78
N ASN A 82 13.24 11.90 -4.95
CA ASN A 82 14.10 12.04 -3.78
C ASN A 82 15.06 10.86 -3.60
N PHE A 83 14.54 9.65 -3.46
CA PHE A 83 15.32 8.51 -3.00
C PHE A 83 16.26 7.96 -4.07
N PHE A 84 15.78 7.64 -5.27
CA PHE A 84 16.63 7.17 -6.37
C PHE A 84 17.64 8.22 -6.84
N PRO A 85 17.29 9.52 -6.98
CA PRO A 85 18.28 10.56 -7.26
C PRO A 85 19.39 10.62 -6.21
N TRP A 86 19.04 10.51 -4.92
CA TRP A 86 20.01 10.50 -3.82
C TRP A 86 20.94 9.28 -3.88
N ILE A 87 20.40 8.07 -4.08
CA ILE A 87 21.20 6.85 -4.25
C ILE A 87 22.15 7.01 -5.45
N ASN A 88 21.64 7.46 -6.60
CA ASN A 88 22.43 7.64 -7.81
C ASN A 88 23.58 8.65 -7.63
N ALA A 89 23.35 9.74 -6.89
CA ALA A 89 24.40 10.69 -6.56
C ALA A 89 25.50 10.04 -5.71
N ALA A 90 25.12 9.32 -4.65
CA ALA A 90 26.07 8.63 -3.77
C ALA A 90 26.88 7.54 -4.49
N LEU A 91 26.23 6.77 -5.38
CA LEU A 91 26.89 5.75 -6.20
C LEU A 91 27.90 6.38 -7.17
N LYS A 92 27.51 7.49 -7.82
CA LYS A 92 28.38 8.21 -8.75
C LYS A 92 29.63 8.76 -8.08
N GLU A 93 29.53 9.31 -6.88
CA GLU A 93 30.68 9.80 -6.10
C GLU A 93 31.70 8.68 -5.80
N LYS A 94 31.22 7.43 -5.70
CA LYS A 94 32.04 6.24 -5.44
C LYS A 94 32.47 5.51 -6.72
N GLY A 95 32.15 6.04 -7.91
CA GLY A 95 32.47 5.42 -9.19
C GLY A 95 31.68 4.13 -9.48
N LEU A 96 30.53 3.93 -8.82
CA LEU A 96 29.65 2.79 -9.00
C LEU A 96 28.58 3.07 -10.05
N SER A 97 27.99 2.00 -10.61
CA SER A 97 26.90 2.10 -11.57
C SER A 97 25.62 2.65 -10.93
N ALA A 98 24.88 3.48 -11.67
CA ALA A 98 23.58 4.00 -11.25
C ALA A 98 22.48 2.91 -11.28
N ILE A 99 21.35 3.20 -10.64
CA ILE A 99 20.13 2.40 -10.72
C ILE A 99 19.70 2.27 -12.19
N PRO A 100 19.34 1.06 -12.67
CA PRO A 100 18.85 0.87 -14.03
C PRO A 100 17.60 1.71 -14.32
N GLN A 101 17.62 2.47 -15.43
CA GLN A 101 16.50 3.36 -15.82
C GLN A 101 15.15 2.63 -15.96
N LYS A 102 15.18 1.33 -16.30
CA LYS A 102 13.97 0.51 -16.45
C LYS A 102 13.10 0.45 -15.18
N VAL A 103 13.69 0.67 -14.00
CA VAL A 103 12.98 0.64 -12.72
C VAL A 103 11.91 1.74 -12.66
N GLY A 104 12.28 3.00 -12.96
CA GLY A 104 11.33 4.13 -12.90
C GLY A 104 10.31 4.17 -14.06
N VAL A 105 10.62 3.56 -15.21
CA VAL A 105 9.69 3.55 -16.38
C VAL A 105 8.39 2.78 -16.07
N GLN A 106 8.44 1.83 -15.14
CA GLN A 106 7.26 1.04 -14.76
C GLN A 106 6.23 1.85 -13.95
N HIS A 107 6.66 2.90 -13.23
CA HIS A 107 5.77 3.71 -12.39
C HIS A 107 4.65 4.38 -13.19
N GLU A 108 4.93 4.88 -14.41
CA GLU A 108 3.90 5.56 -15.23
C GLU A 108 2.70 4.64 -15.52
N GLY A 109 2.96 3.37 -15.85
CA GLY A 109 1.92 2.38 -16.11
C GLY A 109 1.09 2.08 -14.86
N LEU A 110 1.76 1.90 -13.71
CA LEU A 110 1.10 1.65 -12.43
C LEU A 110 0.23 2.85 -12.01
N MET A 111 0.74 4.08 -12.14
CA MET A 111 0.00 5.30 -11.78
C MET A 111 -1.23 5.49 -12.69
N LYS A 112 -1.13 5.12 -13.97
CA LYS A 112 -2.27 5.13 -14.88
C LYS A 112 -3.36 4.14 -14.44
N SER A 113 -2.98 2.94 -14.02
CA SER A 113 -3.92 1.94 -13.47
C SER A 113 -4.61 2.46 -12.21
N LEU A 114 -3.87 3.07 -11.28
CA LEU A 114 -4.45 3.66 -10.06
C LEU A 114 -5.49 4.76 -10.35
N ASN A 115 -5.21 5.63 -11.33
CA ASN A 115 -6.18 6.63 -11.79
C ASN A 115 -7.42 5.98 -12.41
N GLY A 116 -7.24 4.94 -13.21
CA GLY A 116 -8.34 4.18 -13.80
C GLY A 116 -9.25 3.51 -12.76
N PHE A 117 -8.69 3.04 -11.64
CA PHE A 117 -9.49 2.49 -10.54
C PHE A 117 -10.29 3.55 -9.80
N LYS A 118 -9.69 4.72 -9.54
CA LYS A 118 -10.39 5.89 -8.96
C LYS A 118 -11.63 6.23 -9.76
N GLU A 119 -11.49 6.36 -11.07
CA GLU A 119 -12.59 6.69 -11.99
C GLU A 119 -13.70 5.63 -11.94
N ARG A 120 -13.33 4.35 -12.06
CA ARG A 120 -14.29 3.22 -12.01
C ARG A 120 -15.01 3.11 -10.68
N LEU A 121 -14.33 3.36 -9.55
CA LEU A 121 -14.97 3.38 -8.23
C LEU A 121 -15.95 4.55 -8.11
N GLY A 122 -15.63 5.71 -8.69
CA GLY A 122 -16.58 6.82 -8.85
C GLY A 122 -17.81 6.43 -9.68
N GLU A 123 -17.62 5.79 -10.82
CA GLU A 123 -18.72 5.27 -11.65
C GLU A 123 -19.56 4.23 -10.90
N LEU A 124 -18.93 3.38 -10.07
CA LEU A 124 -19.63 2.38 -9.26
C LEU A 124 -20.57 3.03 -8.25
N VAL A 125 -20.15 4.14 -7.63
CA VAL A 125 -21.00 4.92 -6.71
C VAL A 125 -22.23 5.45 -7.44
N GLU A 126 -22.04 6.11 -8.59
CA GLU A 126 -23.14 6.70 -9.36
C GLU A 126 -24.09 5.63 -9.92
N ALA A 127 -23.54 4.52 -10.43
CA ALA A 127 -24.33 3.38 -10.87
C ALA A 127 -25.10 2.75 -9.71
N SER A 128 -24.58 2.76 -8.48
CA SER A 128 -25.30 2.28 -7.29
C SER A 128 -26.44 3.19 -6.88
N LYS A 129 -26.25 4.52 -6.93
CA LYS A 129 -27.31 5.52 -6.68
C LYS A 129 -28.46 5.42 -7.67
N ALA A 130 -28.18 5.03 -8.91
CA ALA A 130 -29.20 4.82 -9.95
C ALA A 130 -30.12 3.61 -9.69
N GLY A 131 -29.85 2.77 -8.69
CA GLY A 131 -30.74 1.65 -8.32
C GLY A 131 -30.92 0.64 -9.46
N ALA A 132 -32.16 0.36 -9.86
CA ALA A 132 -32.44 -0.65 -10.88
C ALA A 132 -31.87 -0.29 -12.27
N SER A 133 -31.89 0.99 -12.67
CA SER A 133 -31.39 1.43 -13.99
C SER A 133 -29.86 1.31 -14.10
N GLY A 134 -29.14 1.35 -12.99
CA GLY A 134 -27.68 1.19 -12.95
C GLY A 134 -27.18 -0.27 -12.97
N ARG A 135 -28.07 -1.28 -12.97
CA ARG A 135 -27.68 -2.69 -12.79
C ARG A 135 -26.68 -3.17 -13.83
N GLY A 136 -26.93 -2.91 -15.12
CA GLY A 136 -26.03 -3.34 -16.20
C GLY A 136 -24.63 -2.72 -16.06
N LYS A 137 -24.58 -1.41 -15.81
CA LYS A 137 -23.34 -0.66 -15.65
C LYS A 137 -22.54 -1.11 -14.42
N ARG A 138 -23.18 -1.37 -13.28
CA ARG A 138 -22.49 -1.93 -12.10
C ARG A 138 -21.84 -3.29 -12.39
N SER A 139 -22.55 -4.20 -13.07
CA SER A 139 -21.99 -5.49 -13.47
C SER A 139 -20.76 -5.36 -14.38
N GLU A 140 -20.82 -4.45 -15.36
CA GLU A 140 -19.70 -4.16 -16.25
C GLU A 140 -18.49 -3.59 -15.49
N ILE A 141 -18.72 -2.62 -14.61
CA ILE A 141 -17.67 -2.00 -13.79
C ILE A 141 -17.00 -3.05 -12.90
N LEU A 142 -17.77 -3.87 -12.19
CA LEU A 142 -17.22 -4.86 -11.25
C LEU A 142 -16.46 -5.98 -11.97
N ALA A 143 -16.92 -6.42 -13.15
CA ALA A 143 -16.20 -7.38 -13.97
C ALA A 143 -14.86 -6.81 -14.45
N THR A 144 -14.86 -5.54 -14.86
CA THR A 144 -13.65 -4.81 -15.28
C THR A 144 -12.68 -4.63 -14.12
N LEU A 145 -13.15 -4.12 -12.97
CA LEU A 145 -12.34 -3.95 -11.76
C LEU A 145 -11.70 -5.27 -11.33
N SER A 146 -12.48 -6.36 -11.30
CA SER A 146 -12.00 -7.70 -10.88
C SER A 146 -10.86 -8.21 -11.76
N ARG A 147 -10.93 -8.00 -13.07
CA ARG A 147 -9.85 -8.34 -14.00
C ARG A 147 -8.65 -7.40 -13.79
N ASP A 148 -8.88 -6.10 -13.91
CA ASP A 148 -7.83 -5.09 -13.98
C ASP A 148 -7.02 -5.03 -12.66
N VAL A 149 -7.66 -5.22 -11.49
CA VAL A 149 -6.95 -5.23 -10.19
C VAL A 149 -6.02 -6.44 -10.03
N ARG A 150 -6.37 -7.59 -10.63
CA ARG A 150 -5.52 -8.79 -10.59
C ARG A 150 -4.31 -8.66 -11.50
N GLU A 151 -4.51 -8.07 -12.68
CA GLU A 151 -3.42 -7.74 -13.60
C GLU A 151 -2.47 -6.72 -12.96
N PHE A 152 -3.02 -5.63 -12.43
CA PHE A 152 -2.25 -4.64 -11.67
C PHE A 152 -1.50 -5.24 -10.49
N SER A 153 -2.13 -6.13 -9.71
CA SER A 153 -1.45 -6.79 -8.59
C SER A 153 -0.24 -7.60 -9.03
N LYS A 154 -0.33 -8.28 -10.18
CA LYS A 154 0.78 -9.03 -10.73
C LYS A 154 1.91 -8.08 -11.15
N GLU A 155 1.59 -7.05 -11.93
CA GLU A 155 2.55 -6.05 -12.40
C GLU A 155 3.24 -5.33 -11.24
N LEU A 156 2.48 -4.93 -10.23
CA LEU A 156 3.00 -4.27 -9.04
C LEU A 156 3.94 -5.18 -8.25
N VAL A 157 3.56 -6.45 -8.02
CA VAL A 157 4.44 -7.41 -7.32
C VAL A 157 5.73 -7.66 -8.10
N GLU A 158 5.65 -7.82 -9.42
CA GLU A 158 6.83 -7.99 -10.28
C GLU A 158 7.74 -6.75 -10.24
N HIS A 159 7.15 -5.55 -10.24
CA HIS A 159 7.86 -4.29 -10.10
C HIS A 159 8.58 -4.15 -8.75
N LEU A 160 7.90 -4.41 -7.63
CA LEU A 160 8.51 -4.37 -6.29
C LEU A 160 9.64 -5.42 -6.15
N ASP A 161 9.45 -6.61 -6.72
CA ASP A 161 10.50 -7.65 -6.77
C ASP A 161 11.71 -7.17 -7.59
N GLU A 162 11.48 -6.47 -8.69
CA GLU A 162 12.53 -5.93 -9.55
C GLU A 162 13.32 -4.82 -8.84
N GLU A 163 12.66 -3.91 -8.14
CA GLU A 163 13.30 -2.88 -7.32
C GLU A 163 14.18 -3.50 -6.23
N GLU A 164 13.62 -4.43 -5.46
CA GLU A 164 14.35 -5.11 -4.39
C GLU A 164 15.58 -5.87 -4.96
N ALA A 165 15.45 -6.50 -6.12
CA ALA A 165 16.53 -7.25 -6.75
C ALA A 165 17.62 -6.38 -7.36
N ASN A 166 17.30 -5.19 -7.87
CA ASN A 166 18.25 -4.34 -8.60
C ASN A 166 18.80 -3.18 -7.76
N VAL A 167 18.01 -2.61 -6.86
CA VAL A 167 18.39 -1.41 -6.09
C VAL A 167 19.11 -1.79 -4.79
N VAL A 168 18.62 -2.78 -4.06
CA VAL A 168 19.19 -3.17 -2.76
C VAL A 168 20.66 -3.60 -2.86
N PRO A 169 21.11 -4.38 -3.88
CA PRO A 169 22.53 -4.68 -4.02
C PRO A 169 23.41 -3.44 -4.24
N LEU A 170 22.91 -2.42 -4.94
CA LEU A 170 23.65 -1.17 -5.16
C LEU A 170 23.77 -0.39 -3.85
N ILE A 171 22.71 -0.36 -3.04
CA ILE A 171 22.74 0.25 -1.69
C ILE A 171 23.81 -0.42 -0.83
N ARG A 172 23.86 -1.75 -0.80
CA ARG A 172 24.89 -2.49 -0.05
C ARG A 172 26.32 -2.16 -0.49
N GLN A 173 26.52 -1.92 -1.78
CA GLN A 173 27.84 -1.60 -2.34
C GLN A 173 28.24 -0.14 -2.08
N GLY A 174 27.27 0.77 -2.14
CA GLY A 174 27.52 2.20 -2.21
C GLY A 174 27.18 2.99 -0.96
N LEU A 175 26.45 2.44 0.00
CA LEU A 175 25.94 3.17 1.15
C LEU A 175 26.23 2.41 2.45
N THR A 176 26.08 3.12 3.56
CA THR A 176 26.18 2.58 4.92
C THR A 176 24.80 2.55 5.59
N GLU A 177 24.65 1.72 6.62
CA GLU A 177 23.43 1.68 7.44
C GLU A 177 23.07 3.08 7.99
N GLY A 178 24.06 3.85 8.46
CA GLY A 178 23.84 5.18 9.00
C GLY A 178 23.33 6.20 7.96
N GLU A 179 23.83 6.14 6.73
CA GLU A 179 23.35 6.98 5.63
C GLU A 179 21.89 6.63 5.27
N MET A 180 21.56 5.34 5.20
CA MET A 180 20.20 4.88 4.95
C MET A 180 19.24 5.28 6.07
N MET A 181 19.58 5.02 7.33
CA MET A 181 18.73 5.37 8.48
C MET A 181 18.43 6.87 8.53
N LYS A 182 19.44 7.71 8.25
CA LYS A 182 19.23 9.16 8.19
C LYS A 182 18.26 9.53 7.06
N LYS A 183 18.41 8.90 5.89
CA LYS A 183 17.53 9.18 4.76
C LYS A 183 16.09 8.73 5.02
N GLU A 184 15.91 7.57 5.62
CA GLU A 184 14.61 7.05 6.07
C GLU A 184 13.97 8.01 7.09
N GLU A 185 14.74 8.53 8.03
CA GLU A 185 14.25 9.53 8.99
C GLU A 185 13.76 10.80 8.30
N GLU A 186 14.52 11.33 7.33
CA GLU A 186 14.11 12.50 6.53
C GLU A 186 12.78 12.24 5.80
N ILE A 187 12.61 11.07 5.19
CA ILE A 187 11.38 10.66 4.50
C ILE A 187 10.21 10.56 5.48
N VAL A 188 10.40 9.92 6.63
CA VAL A 188 9.35 9.79 7.66
C VAL A 188 8.96 11.16 8.23
N GLN A 189 9.93 12.07 8.43
CA GLN A 189 9.64 13.43 8.88
C GLN A 189 8.86 14.23 7.83
N ALA A 190 9.14 14.02 6.54
CA ALA A 190 8.46 14.70 5.43
C ALA A 190 6.96 14.34 5.33
N LEU A 191 6.52 13.21 5.88
CA LEU A 191 5.09 12.85 5.99
C LEU A 191 4.28 13.87 6.82
N GLY A 192 4.94 14.57 7.75
CA GLY A 192 4.27 15.39 8.74
C GLY A 192 3.31 14.60 9.62
N LEU A 193 2.56 15.30 10.48
CA LEU A 193 1.67 14.64 11.45
C LEU A 193 0.48 13.95 10.76
N GLY A 194 -0.07 14.57 9.71
CA GLY A 194 -1.21 14.03 8.96
C GLY A 194 -0.86 12.75 8.20
N GLY A 195 0.27 12.75 7.48
CA GLY A 195 0.77 11.55 6.79
C GLY A 195 1.16 10.46 7.78
N ALA A 196 1.87 10.80 8.86
CA ALA A 196 2.25 9.84 9.90
C ALA A 196 1.04 9.17 10.56
N LYS A 197 -0.05 9.91 10.78
CA LYS A 197 -1.31 9.37 11.33
C LYS A 197 -1.87 8.23 10.46
N LYS A 198 -1.84 8.41 9.14
CA LYS A 198 -2.35 7.42 8.17
C LYS A 198 -1.35 6.28 7.96
N ALA A 199 -0.08 6.61 7.75
CA ALA A 199 0.94 5.67 7.30
C ALA A 199 1.47 4.77 8.43
N LEU A 200 1.73 5.29 9.64
CA LEU A 200 2.45 4.51 10.66
C LEU A 200 1.70 3.27 11.16
N PRO A 201 0.39 3.32 11.53
CA PRO A 201 -0.36 2.11 11.90
C PRO A 201 -0.37 1.09 10.77
N TRP A 202 -0.42 1.58 9.53
CA TRP A 202 -0.54 0.78 8.33
C TRP A 202 0.78 0.07 7.97
N ILE A 203 1.88 0.80 8.04
CA ILE A 203 3.25 0.28 7.94
C ILE A 203 3.48 -0.79 9.01
N MET A 204 3.08 -0.52 10.26
CA MET A 204 3.23 -1.49 11.36
C MET A 204 2.48 -2.79 11.07
N GLU A 205 1.31 -2.74 10.47
CA GLU A 205 0.57 -3.93 10.06
C GLU A 205 1.31 -4.70 8.96
N GLY A 206 1.74 -4.03 7.89
CA GLY A 206 2.51 -4.64 6.80
C GLY A 206 3.78 -5.32 7.31
N LEU A 207 4.58 -4.60 8.10
CA LEU A 207 5.78 -5.13 8.74
C LEU A 207 5.46 -6.33 9.63
N THR A 208 4.44 -6.24 10.49
CA THR A 208 4.06 -7.35 11.38
C THR A 208 3.63 -8.58 10.59
N HIS A 209 2.89 -8.40 9.50
CA HIS A 209 2.43 -9.49 8.64
C HIS A 209 3.60 -10.24 8.01
N PHE A 210 4.53 -9.49 7.42
CA PHE A 210 5.64 -10.03 6.63
C PHE A 210 6.93 -10.26 7.42
N ASP A 211 7.00 -9.90 8.69
CA ASP A 211 8.15 -10.19 9.53
C ASP A 211 8.33 -11.72 9.68
N PRO A 212 9.46 -12.28 9.19
CA PRO A 212 9.70 -13.71 9.16
C PRO A 212 10.10 -14.26 10.53
N THR A 213 10.37 -13.41 11.51
CA THR A 213 10.77 -13.84 12.86
C THR A 213 9.54 -14.19 13.71
N PRO A 214 9.61 -15.25 14.54
CA PRO A 214 8.51 -15.58 15.45
C PRO A 214 8.15 -14.45 16.43
N THR A 215 9.12 -13.61 16.78
CA THR A 215 8.99 -12.53 17.76
C THR A 215 8.71 -11.15 17.16
N LYS A 216 8.54 -11.07 15.84
CA LYS A 216 8.30 -9.81 15.12
C LYS A 216 9.38 -8.76 15.38
N GLU A 217 10.64 -9.19 15.34
CA GLU A 217 11.83 -8.39 15.66
C GLU A 217 11.95 -7.13 14.79
N TYR A 218 11.71 -7.24 13.48
CA TYR A 218 11.83 -6.14 12.53
C TYR A 218 10.71 -5.12 12.75
N ALA A 219 9.47 -5.57 12.94
CA ALA A 219 8.36 -4.69 13.29
C ALA A 219 8.63 -3.96 14.63
N ARG A 220 9.20 -4.66 15.62
CA ARG A 220 9.61 -4.05 16.91
C ARG A 220 10.75 -3.05 16.74
N LYS A 221 11.75 -3.34 15.91
CA LYS A 221 12.86 -2.43 15.59
C LYS A 221 12.31 -1.14 14.97
N PHE A 222 11.39 -1.25 14.00
CA PHE A 222 10.70 -0.11 13.42
C PHE A 222 9.99 0.72 14.48
N TYR A 223 9.13 0.07 15.27
CA TYR A 223 8.34 0.75 16.29
C TYR A 223 9.22 1.50 17.29
N ASN A 224 10.33 0.92 17.72
CA ASN A 224 11.26 1.56 18.66
C ASN A 224 11.97 2.79 18.08
N ASN A 225 12.12 2.85 16.75
CA ASN A 225 12.67 4.01 16.05
C ASN A 225 11.63 5.12 15.83
N VAL A 226 10.33 4.84 16.02
CA VAL A 226 9.29 5.88 15.95
C VAL A 226 9.43 6.84 17.14
N PRO A 227 9.48 8.17 16.91
CA PRO A 227 9.54 9.16 17.97
C PRO A 227 8.47 8.96 19.05
N GLY A 228 8.85 9.16 20.32
CA GLY A 228 7.97 8.94 21.47
C GLY A 228 6.58 9.57 21.37
N PRO A 229 6.45 10.86 20.97
CA PRO A 229 5.14 11.49 20.79
C PRO A 229 4.25 10.80 19.73
N LEU A 230 4.85 10.31 18.64
CA LEU A 230 4.12 9.59 17.60
C LEU A 230 3.69 8.20 18.08
N ARG A 231 4.53 7.49 18.84
CA ARG A 231 4.15 6.22 19.48
C ARG A 231 2.96 6.39 20.42
N LEU A 232 2.94 7.47 21.20
CA LEU A 232 1.81 7.80 22.09
C LEU A 232 0.54 8.06 21.27
N ALA A 233 0.63 8.83 20.18
CA ALA A 233 -0.52 9.10 19.30
C ALA A 233 -1.05 7.83 18.61
N MET A 234 -0.14 6.95 18.17
CA MET A 234 -0.47 5.63 17.63
C MET A 234 -1.26 4.78 18.63
N TRP A 235 -0.75 4.69 19.86
CA TRP A 235 -1.39 3.94 20.94
C TRP A 235 -2.74 4.56 21.33
N ALA A 236 -2.82 5.88 21.47
CA ALA A 236 -3.99 6.57 21.99
C ALA A 236 -5.18 6.57 21.02
N SER A 237 -4.95 6.74 19.71
CA SER A 237 -6.08 6.83 18.76
C SER A 237 -5.79 6.31 17.36
N TRP A 238 -4.57 6.43 16.82
CA TRP A 238 -4.37 6.14 15.40
C TRP A 238 -4.53 4.65 15.07
N ASN A 239 -4.14 3.75 15.97
CA ASN A 239 -4.38 2.32 15.78
C ASN A 239 -5.87 1.99 15.73
N SER A 240 -6.70 2.64 16.57
CA SER A 240 -8.16 2.46 16.54
C SER A 240 -8.77 3.02 15.26
N SER A 241 -8.31 4.21 14.83
CA SER A 241 -8.70 4.81 13.55
C SER A 241 -8.36 3.90 12.37
N HIS A 242 -7.13 3.35 12.34
CA HIS A 242 -6.70 2.41 11.31
C HIS A 242 -7.53 1.13 11.31
N ALA A 243 -7.75 0.54 12.49
CA ALA A 243 -8.55 -0.67 12.64
C ALA A 243 -9.98 -0.51 12.13
N THR A 244 -10.58 0.68 12.26
CA THR A 244 -11.99 0.93 11.89
C THR A 244 -12.16 1.56 10.51
N GLN A 245 -11.34 2.53 10.13
CA GLN A 245 -11.51 3.34 8.92
C GLN A 245 -10.67 2.87 7.73
N ASN A 246 -9.60 2.11 7.98
CA ASN A 246 -8.77 1.55 6.93
C ASN A 246 -8.98 0.03 6.84
N LYS A 247 -8.39 -0.71 7.78
CA LYS A 247 -8.46 -2.17 7.83
C LYS A 247 -9.90 -2.68 7.90
N GLY A 248 -10.70 -2.14 8.81
CA GLY A 248 -12.08 -2.56 9.02
C GLY A 248 -12.96 -2.34 7.78
N VAL A 249 -12.75 -1.24 7.04
CA VAL A 249 -13.48 -0.97 5.80
C VAL A 249 -13.15 -2.02 4.74
N VAL A 250 -11.87 -2.24 4.45
CA VAL A 250 -11.48 -3.19 3.38
C VAL A 250 -11.81 -4.64 3.74
N GLU A 251 -11.72 -5.02 5.03
CA GLU A 251 -12.08 -6.36 5.49
C GLU A 251 -13.59 -6.61 5.48
N ALA A 252 -14.41 -5.62 5.84
CA ALA A 252 -15.86 -5.70 5.71
C ALA A 252 -16.26 -5.86 4.23
N LEU A 253 -15.72 -5.02 3.34
CA LEU A 253 -15.98 -5.11 1.91
C LEU A 253 -15.57 -6.49 1.36
N GLY A 254 -14.37 -6.98 1.71
CA GLY A 254 -13.88 -8.29 1.29
C GLY A 254 -14.72 -9.47 1.81
N SER A 255 -15.37 -9.29 2.96
CA SER A 255 -16.30 -10.27 3.53
C SER A 255 -17.74 -10.14 3.00
N SER A 256 -17.96 -9.29 1.98
CA SER A 256 -19.29 -8.96 1.45
C SER A 256 -20.22 -8.29 2.46
N GLU A 257 -19.68 -7.53 3.40
CA GLU A 257 -20.42 -6.72 4.37
C GLU A 257 -20.33 -5.22 4.05
N THR A 258 -21.39 -4.46 4.33
CA THR A 258 -21.33 -2.99 4.21
C THR A 258 -20.61 -2.42 5.43
N PRO A 259 -19.51 -1.67 5.25
CA PRO A 259 -18.81 -1.06 6.36
C PRO A 259 -19.74 -0.14 7.17
N VAL A 260 -19.76 -0.31 8.49
CA VAL A 260 -20.44 0.61 9.38
C VAL A 260 -19.52 1.81 9.57
N LYS A 261 -19.97 3.02 9.20
CA LYS A 261 -19.24 4.24 9.53
C LYS A 261 -19.11 4.32 11.04
N GLY A 262 -17.91 4.07 11.56
CA GLY A 262 -17.63 4.16 12.98
C GLY A 262 -18.02 5.56 13.46
N GLY A 263 -18.96 5.64 14.41
CA GLY A 263 -19.16 6.87 15.16
C GLY A 263 -17.81 7.24 15.74
N ALA A 264 -17.33 8.46 15.47
CA ALA A 264 -16.04 8.91 15.97
C ALA A 264 -16.07 8.78 17.50
N CYS A 265 -15.47 7.72 18.04
CA CYS A 265 -15.16 7.66 19.46
C CYS A 265 -14.03 8.66 19.66
N CYS A 266 -14.43 9.87 20.07
CA CYS A 266 -13.56 10.87 20.68
C CYS A 266 -12.95 10.32 21.97
#